data_AF-A0A3P8BJZ1-F1
#
_entry.id   AF-A0A3P8BJZ1-F1
#
_cell.length_a   1.000
_cell.length_b   1.000
_cell.length_c   1.000
_cell.angle_alpha   90.00
_cell.angle_beta   90.00
_cell.angle_gamma   90.00
#
_symmetry.space_group_name_H-M   'P 1'
#
loop_
_entity.id
_entity.type
_entity.pdbx_description
1 polymer ?
#
loop_
_entity_poly.entity_id
_entity_poly.type
_entity_poly.pdbx_seq_one_letter_code
_entity_poly.pdbx_strand_id
1 'polypeptide(L)'
;MVINDNGRSVCYQWSSHDTRWIEVGDVVGSQPSNRQVHEGKEYDFVFTVDIDDSMPGLKLPYNRTEDPWFAAHSFIQRHDLPAGYLDTVANFIIQNAGPPINPVVSNDLSHSDPFTGAHRYIPNSFSSTITKSTTNGTSVFASHFPPDTFISMKSISLGPLMTKLESFNVQSPIPLNNEFLEACRKFNIDDCTETEAVYLTTHILDAINKWTPDTIFPLLDILRCLVFWPISSDIIFETTNWNYLLLISFNNPDLSSANCLLMLRLLVNSLAADGPRFIDAIQRQFLSSSSSSSLTNSSDKPNVVPKSLITAVGITGRLVELVNDNKLQFVTRKPHQVALACLMYNMSVLVHLAKPFSIESNIFPQLRFISGVCIRISLNILSLALDHGCSGVTQLHPEAVNHLFVSIGTCLLSVTSGLNSTDEQLKTQRIRILASAMIGLKDLPQSVDNDVNIDNNVEEFTAWESVRKIINYWITTPTVCSNVRACASQLLSILE
;
A
#
# COMPACT_ATOMS: atom_id res chain seq x y z
N MET A 1 3.66 27.11 -36.43
CA MET A 1 4.43 27.41 -37.65
C MET A 1 5.80 27.90 -37.23
N VAL A 2 6.89 27.31 -37.72
CA VAL A 2 8.26 27.74 -37.39
C VAL A 2 8.79 28.54 -38.57
N ILE A 3 9.28 29.75 -38.32
CA ILE A 3 9.80 30.67 -39.34
C ILE A 3 11.24 31.03 -38.95
N ASN A 4 12.15 30.98 -39.92
CA ASN A 4 13.50 31.48 -39.72
C ASN A 4 13.52 32.97 -40.05
N ASP A 5 13.70 33.81 -39.03
CA ASP A 5 13.87 35.25 -39.18
C ASP A 5 15.27 35.63 -38.71
N ASN A 6 16.07 36.20 -39.62
CA ASN A 6 17.45 36.68 -39.36
C ASN A 6 18.36 35.72 -38.57
N GLY A 7 18.25 34.40 -38.82
CA GLY A 7 19.07 33.37 -38.19
C GLY A 7 18.52 32.82 -36.86
N ARG A 8 17.33 33.26 -36.44
CA ARG A 8 16.61 32.77 -35.26
C ARG A 8 15.41 31.94 -35.73
N SER A 9 15.32 30.68 -35.32
CA SER A 9 14.13 29.86 -35.55
C SER A 9 13.10 30.19 -34.48
N VAL A 10 12.03 30.88 -34.88
CA VAL A 10 11.00 31.36 -33.96
C VAL A 10 9.70 30.61 -34.22
N CYS A 11 9.06 30.14 -33.16
CA CYS A 11 7.80 29.40 -33.25
C CYS A 11 6.60 30.34 -33.05
N TYR A 12 5.65 30.25 -33.98
CA TYR A 12 4.38 30.97 -33.94
C TYR A 12 3.21 29.98 -33.77
N GLN A 13 2.26 30.34 -32.92
CA GLN A 13 0.99 29.62 -32.73
C GLN A 13 -0.18 30.52 -33.12
N TRP A 14 -1.18 29.93 -33.77
CA TRP A 14 -2.41 30.65 -34.12
C TRP A 14 -3.27 30.81 -32.88
N SER A 15 -3.58 32.06 -32.50
CA SER A 15 -4.60 32.35 -31.49
C SER A 15 -5.95 32.54 -32.17
N SER A 16 -6.87 31.62 -31.89
CA SER A 16 -8.26 31.72 -32.35
C SER A 16 -9.00 32.88 -31.68
N HIS A 17 -8.56 33.32 -30.51
CA HIS A 17 -9.16 34.43 -29.76
C HIS A 17 -8.77 35.80 -30.35
N ASP A 18 -7.51 35.96 -30.73
CA ASP A 18 -6.99 37.23 -31.28
C ASP A 18 -6.96 37.26 -32.82
N THR A 19 -7.37 36.15 -33.48
CA THR A 19 -7.34 35.97 -34.94
C THR A 19 -6.00 36.30 -35.59
N ARG A 20 -4.90 36.00 -34.91
CA ARG A 20 -3.54 36.23 -35.42
C ARG A 20 -2.56 35.18 -34.92
N TRP A 21 -1.43 35.07 -35.62
CA TRP A 21 -0.27 34.31 -35.15
C TRP A 21 0.42 35.07 -34.03
N ILE A 22 0.64 34.39 -32.90
CA ILE A 22 1.35 34.91 -31.73
C ILE A 22 2.69 34.19 -31.63
N GLU A 23 3.75 34.93 -31.37
CA GLU A 23 5.09 34.40 -31.13
C GLU A 23 5.13 33.67 -29.78
N VAL A 24 5.47 32.38 -29.82
CA VAL A 24 5.53 31.51 -28.64
C VAL A 24 6.95 31.39 -28.08
N GLY A 25 7.95 31.80 -28.87
CA GLY A 25 9.34 31.93 -28.43
C GLY A 25 10.35 31.26 -29.36
N ASP A 26 11.62 31.32 -28.95
CA ASP A 26 12.74 30.77 -29.68
C ASP A 26 12.81 29.25 -29.58
N VAL A 27 13.02 28.61 -30.73
CA VAL A 27 13.42 27.20 -30.76
C VAL A 27 14.92 27.12 -30.54
N VAL A 28 15.34 27.13 -29.27
CA VAL A 28 16.73 26.82 -28.91
C VAL A 28 16.91 25.31 -29.03
N GLY A 29 17.81 24.89 -29.93
CA GLY A 29 18.12 23.48 -30.17
C GLY A 29 18.45 22.74 -28.87
N SER A 30 17.90 21.53 -28.77
CA SER A 30 18.31 20.50 -27.81
C SER A 30 19.83 20.49 -27.66
N GLN A 31 20.29 20.47 -26.40
CA GLN A 31 21.69 20.23 -26.05
C GLN A 31 22.30 19.10 -26.90
N PRO A 32 23.58 19.19 -27.28
CA PRO A 32 24.22 18.15 -28.09
C PRO A 32 24.11 16.80 -27.39
N SER A 33 23.55 15.82 -28.10
CA SER A 33 23.39 14.45 -27.63
C SER A 33 24.76 13.76 -27.59
N ASN A 34 25.35 13.63 -26.41
CA ASN A 34 26.50 12.76 -26.13
C ASN A 34 26.08 11.27 -26.13
N ARG A 35 25.26 10.84 -27.09
CA ARG A 35 24.84 9.44 -27.23
C ARG A 35 26.05 8.58 -27.59
N GLN A 36 26.18 7.45 -26.92
CA GLN A 36 27.30 6.53 -27.06
C GLN A 36 26.83 5.24 -27.74
N VAL A 37 27.64 4.73 -28.67
CA VAL A 37 27.35 3.46 -29.36
C VAL A 37 27.92 2.30 -28.54
N HIS A 38 27.07 1.34 -28.19
CA HIS A 38 27.45 0.07 -27.57
C HIS A 38 26.78 -1.08 -28.32
N GLU A 39 27.58 -2.06 -28.77
CA GLU A 39 27.10 -3.23 -29.53
C GLU A 39 26.23 -2.89 -30.76
N GLY A 40 26.56 -1.79 -31.45
CA GLY A 40 25.86 -1.35 -32.65
C GLY A 40 24.53 -0.64 -32.40
N LYS A 41 24.20 -0.31 -31.15
CA LYS A 41 23.03 0.50 -30.76
C LYS A 41 23.47 1.77 -30.05
N GLU A 42 22.76 2.87 -30.29
CA GLU A 42 22.97 4.14 -29.61
C GLU A 42 22.21 4.19 -28.28
N TYR A 43 22.87 4.67 -27.24
CA TYR A 43 22.30 4.86 -25.90
C TYR A 43 22.58 6.27 -25.39
N ASP A 44 21.70 6.79 -24.54
CA ASP A 44 21.94 8.08 -23.87
C ASP A 44 23.16 8.02 -22.94
N PHE A 45 23.38 6.87 -22.28
CA PHE A 45 24.54 6.61 -21.42
C PHE A 45 25.08 5.19 -21.62
N VAL A 46 26.41 5.03 -21.56
CA VAL A 46 27.06 3.71 -21.42
C VAL A 46 28.01 3.80 -20.24
N PHE A 47 27.55 3.37 -19.07
CA PHE A 47 28.36 3.41 -17.86
C PHE A 47 29.39 2.28 -17.84
N THR A 48 30.46 2.48 -17.09
CA THR A 48 31.42 1.40 -16.76
C THR A 48 31.23 1.09 -15.28
N VAL A 49 30.85 -0.15 -14.99
CA VAL A 49 30.55 -0.63 -13.63
C VAL A 49 31.65 -1.59 -13.23
N ASP A 50 32.43 -1.19 -12.23
CA ASP A 50 33.48 -2.00 -11.65
C ASP A 50 32.89 -2.84 -10.50
N ILE A 51 32.92 -4.17 -10.64
CA ILE A 51 32.34 -5.10 -9.65
C ILE A 51 33.41 -5.62 -8.68
N ASP A 52 34.64 -5.80 -9.17
CA ASP A 52 35.79 -6.31 -8.41
C ASP A 52 37.08 -5.72 -9.01
N ASP A 53 38.05 -5.35 -8.17
CA ASP A 53 39.35 -4.79 -8.58
C ASP A 53 40.17 -5.74 -9.48
N SER A 54 39.82 -7.03 -9.49
CA SER A 54 40.45 -8.06 -10.32
C SER A 54 39.83 -8.26 -11.70
N MET A 55 38.69 -7.60 -12.01
CA MET A 55 37.99 -7.74 -13.28
C MET A 55 37.88 -6.41 -14.05
N PRO A 56 37.96 -6.44 -15.40
CA PRO A 56 37.74 -5.25 -16.20
C PRO A 56 36.30 -4.74 -16.05
N GLY A 57 36.15 -3.43 -15.89
CA GLY A 57 34.85 -2.77 -15.74
C GLY A 57 33.86 -3.14 -16.85
N LEU A 58 32.65 -3.52 -16.45
CA LEU A 58 31.60 -4.01 -17.34
C LEU A 58 30.77 -2.83 -17.88
N LYS A 59 30.30 -2.92 -19.12
CA LYS A 59 29.56 -1.82 -19.77
C LYS A 59 28.06 -1.96 -19.54
N LEU A 60 27.43 -0.90 -19.04
CA LEU A 60 26.00 -0.82 -18.79
C LEU A 60 25.37 0.24 -19.71
N PRO A 61 24.78 -0.16 -20.85
CA PRO A 61 24.03 0.75 -21.70
C PRO A 61 22.67 1.11 -21.07
N TYR A 62 22.29 2.39 -21.07
CA TYR A 62 21.07 2.90 -20.45
C TYR A 62 20.50 4.09 -21.22
N ASN A 63 19.19 4.08 -21.45
CA ASN A 63 18.46 5.24 -21.98
C ASN A 63 17.71 5.97 -20.86
N ARG A 64 17.61 7.31 -20.92
CA ARG A 64 16.89 8.09 -19.88
C ARG A 64 15.40 7.80 -19.80
N THR A 65 14.87 7.13 -20.82
CA THR A 65 13.48 6.68 -20.93
C THR A 65 13.24 5.31 -20.29
N GLU A 66 14.31 4.59 -19.91
CA GLU A 66 14.22 3.24 -19.32
C GLU A 66 14.14 3.31 -17.79
N ASP A 67 13.59 2.28 -17.17
CA ASP A 67 13.60 2.17 -15.71
C ASP A 67 14.98 1.71 -15.21
N PRO A 68 15.62 2.44 -14.26
CA PRO A 68 16.94 2.09 -13.74
C PRO A 68 17.03 0.71 -13.11
N TRP A 69 15.95 0.24 -12.47
CA TRP A 69 15.93 -1.08 -11.83
C TRP A 69 15.86 -2.19 -12.86
N PHE A 70 15.09 -1.99 -13.93
CA PHE A 70 15.05 -2.90 -15.06
C PHE A 70 16.38 -2.98 -15.79
N ALA A 71 17.05 -1.84 -16.02
CA ALA A 71 18.36 -1.79 -16.64
C ALA A 71 19.42 -2.49 -15.76
N ALA A 72 19.42 -2.24 -14.45
CA ALA A 72 20.29 -2.92 -13.49
C ALA A 72 20.06 -4.44 -13.44
N HIS A 73 18.79 -4.87 -13.45
CA HIS A 73 18.44 -6.28 -13.47
C HIS A 73 18.93 -6.97 -14.74
N SER A 74 18.69 -6.36 -15.91
CA SER A 74 19.15 -6.86 -17.20
C SER A 74 20.68 -6.94 -17.27
N PHE A 75 21.37 -5.95 -16.72
CA PHE A 75 22.83 -5.93 -16.63
C PHE A 75 23.38 -7.07 -15.76
N ILE A 76 22.80 -7.29 -14.58
CA ILE A 76 23.17 -8.37 -13.67
C ILE A 76 22.96 -9.73 -14.32
N GLN A 77 21.81 -9.95 -14.96
CA GLN A 77 21.51 -11.19 -15.66
C GLN A 77 22.46 -11.43 -16.83
N ARG A 78 22.77 -10.38 -17.61
CA ARG A 78 23.61 -10.49 -18.80
C ARG A 78 25.07 -10.82 -18.49
N HIS A 79 25.55 -10.39 -17.33
CA HIS A 79 26.91 -10.62 -16.87
C HIS A 79 27.03 -11.73 -15.80
N ASP A 80 25.94 -12.48 -15.56
CA ASP A 80 25.84 -13.57 -14.58
C ASP A 80 26.31 -13.14 -13.16
N LEU A 81 25.94 -11.92 -12.76
CA LEU A 81 26.31 -11.35 -11.48
C LEU A 81 25.34 -11.79 -10.37
N PRO A 82 25.79 -11.88 -9.10
CA PRO A 82 24.90 -12.15 -7.97
C PRO A 82 23.77 -11.14 -7.82
N ALA A 83 22.56 -11.62 -7.50
CA ALA A 83 21.37 -10.76 -7.38
C ALA A 83 21.47 -9.65 -6.33
N GLY A 84 22.37 -9.78 -5.34
CA GLY A 84 22.63 -8.76 -4.32
C GLY A 84 23.21 -7.45 -4.88
N TYR A 85 23.72 -7.44 -6.11
CA TYR A 85 24.21 -6.22 -6.77
C TYR A 85 23.09 -5.34 -7.32
N LEU A 86 21.83 -5.79 -7.29
CA LEU A 86 20.69 -5.07 -7.90
C LEU A 86 20.54 -3.66 -7.36
N ASP A 87 20.51 -3.51 -6.05
CA ASP A 87 20.38 -2.20 -5.40
C ASP A 87 21.59 -1.30 -5.70
N THR A 88 22.80 -1.83 -5.67
CA THR A 88 24.03 -1.07 -5.94
C THR A 88 24.07 -0.57 -7.39
N VAL A 89 23.78 -1.43 -8.36
CA VAL A 89 23.78 -1.07 -9.78
C VAL A 89 22.63 -0.13 -10.12
N ALA A 90 21.42 -0.36 -9.59
CA ALA A 90 20.28 0.52 -9.82
C ALA A 90 20.52 1.93 -9.25
N ASN A 91 21.05 2.02 -8.02
CA ASN A 91 21.38 3.31 -7.42
C ASN A 91 22.52 4.02 -8.14
N PHE A 92 23.51 3.27 -8.65
CA PHE A 92 24.56 3.82 -9.50
C PHE A 92 24.00 4.44 -10.79
N ILE A 93 23.05 3.77 -11.48
CA ILE A 93 22.37 4.34 -12.66
C ILE A 93 21.62 5.62 -12.28
N ILE A 94 20.84 5.58 -11.18
CA ILE A 94 20.05 6.74 -10.73
C ILE A 94 20.94 7.95 -10.42
N GLN A 95 22.07 7.73 -9.74
CA GLN A 95 23.00 8.79 -9.36
C GLN A 95 23.68 9.42 -10.58
N ASN A 96 24.04 8.62 -11.58
CA ASN A 96 24.85 9.08 -12.70
C ASN A 96 24.02 9.52 -13.93
N ALA A 97 22.80 9.02 -14.10
CA ALA A 97 21.94 9.35 -15.23
C ALA A 97 21.09 10.63 -15.02
N GLY A 98 20.92 11.09 -13.78
CA GLY A 98 20.03 12.21 -13.45
C GLY A 98 18.54 11.86 -13.58
N PRO A 99 17.61 12.84 -13.47
CA PRO A 99 16.17 12.57 -13.47
C PRO A 99 15.68 11.95 -14.80
N PRO A 100 14.74 10.98 -14.77
CA PRO A 100 14.22 10.34 -15.97
C PRO A 100 13.50 11.34 -16.88
N ILE A 101 13.62 11.15 -18.20
CA ILE A 101 12.96 11.98 -19.21
C ILE A 101 11.91 11.10 -19.89
N ASN A 102 10.63 11.38 -19.64
CA ASN A 102 9.56 10.70 -20.37
C ASN A 102 9.50 11.23 -21.81
N PRO A 103 9.35 10.37 -22.84
CA PRO A 103 9.19 10.85 -24.20
C PRO A 103 7.84 11.55 -24.36
N VAL A 104 7.86 12.68 -25.07
CA VAL A 104 6.67 13.48 -25.42
C VAL A 104 5.78 12.63 -26.34
N VAL A 105 4.67 12.15 -25.79
CA VAL A 105 3.49 11.77 -26.57
C VAL A 105 2.42 12.80 -26.26
N SER A 106 1.96 13.47 -27.32
CA SER A 106 0.95 14.51 -27.31
C SER A 106 -0.42 13.99 -26.85
N ASN A 107 -1.07 14.84 -26.05
CA ASN A 107 -2.46 14.91 -25.59
C ASN A 107 -2.88 14.19 -24.30
N ASP A 108 -3.05 15.05 -23.29
CA ASP A 108 -4.12 15.17 -22.29
C ASP A 108 -4.33 14.09 -21.20
N LEU A 109 -4.26 14.60 -19.97
CA LEU A 109 -4.66 14.00 -18.68
C LEU A 109 -3.71 12.96 -18.05
N SER A 110 -2.50 13.38 -17.71
CA SER A 110 -1.78 12.81 -16.55
C SER A 110 -0.91 13.87 -15.87
N HIS A 111 -1.54 14.74 -15.08
CA HIS A 111 -0.84 15.49 -14.04
C HIS A 111 -0.36 14.49 -12.98
N SER A 112 0.87 13.98 -13.12
CA SER A 112 1.55 13.27 -12.04
C SER A 112 1.95 14.29 -10.98
N ASP A 113 1.04 14.52 -10.04
CA ASP A 113 1.26 15.35 -8.86
C ASP A 113 2.18 14.62 -7.86
N PRO A 114 3.27 15.24 -7.34
CA PRO A 114 4.19 14.64 -6.36
C PRO A 114 3.53 13.97 -5.14
N PHE A 115 2.28 14.34 -4.82
CA PHE A 115 1.47 13.75 -3.75
C PHE A 115 0.90 12.36 -4.05
N THR A 116 0.95 11.93 -5.31
CA THR A 116 0.46 10.61 -5.73
C THR A 116 1.57 9.59 -5.97
N GLY A 117 2.85 9.88 -5.65
CA GLY A 117 3.84 8.80 -5.44
C GLY A 117 5.28 8.99 -5.90
N ALA A 118 5.94 10.12 -5.63
CA ALA A 118 7.41 10.22 -5.80
C ALA A 118 8.21 9.97 -4.51
N HIS A 119 7.57 9.82 -3.35
CA HIS A 119 8.25 9.56 -2.09
C HIS A 119 8.36 8.06 -1.82
N ARG A 120 9.55 7.54 -2.17
CA ARG A 120 9.99 6.17 -1.90
C ARG A 120 9.85 5.88 -0.40
N TYR A 121 8.92 5.01 -0.06
CA TYR A 121 8.98 4.28 1.20
C TYR A 121 10.25 3.42 1.15
N ILE A 122 11.16 3.64 2.09
CA ILE A 122 12.27 2.73 2.35
C ILE A 122 11.70 1.73 3.36
N PRO A 123 11.51 0.45 3.00
CA PRO A 123 11.16 -0.55 3.98
C PRO A 123 12.30 -0.58 4.99
N ASN A 124 11.99 -0.41 6.28
CA ASN A 124 12.86 -1.00 7.28
C ASN A 124 12.96 -2.48 6.90
N SER A 125 14.17 -2.98 6.64
CA SER A 125 14.43 -4.41 6.71
C SER A 125 13.93 -4.85 8.08
N PHE A 126 12.74 -5.46 8.12
CA PHE A 126 12.29 -6.21 9.27
C PHE A 126 13.32 -7.32 9.44
N SER A 127 14.23 -7.11 10.39
CA SER A 127 15.06 -8.18 10.91
C SER A 127 14.09 -9.20 11.48
N SER A 128 13.86 -10.27 10.73
CA SER A 128 13.23 -11.49 11.22
C SER A 128 13.78 -11.79 12.62
N THR A 129 12.89 -11.80 13.62
CA THR A 129 13.21 -12.09 15.00
C THR A 129 13.74 -13.53 15.05
N ILE A 130 15.07 -13.67 15.17
CA ILE A 130 15.71 -14.96 15.42
C ILE A 130 15.33 -15.38 16.85
N THR A 131 14.29 -16.18 16.99
CA THR A 131 14.09 -16.97 18.22
C THR A 131 15.18 -18.03 18.26
N LYS A 132 16.24 -17.79 19.04
CA LYS A 132 17.25 -18.80 19.33
C LYS A 132 16.64 -19.91 20.20
N SER A 133 16.03 -20.91 19.57
CA SER A 133 15.86 -22.22 20.20
C SER A 133 17.06 -23.08 19.85
N THR A 134 17.87 -23.41 20.86
CA THR A 134 19.01 -24.32 20.74
C THR A 134 18.47 -25.73 20.51
N THR A 135 18.51 -26.25 19.29
CA THR A 135 18.65 -27.70 19.00
C THR A 135 18.95 -27.94 17.50
N ASN A 136 20.14 -28.49 17.25
CA ASN A 136 20.60 -29.25 16.09
C ASN A 136 19.95 -29.01 14.69
N GLY A 137 20.68 -28.28 13.83
CA GLY A 137 21.04 -28.77 12.49
C GLY A 137 19.98 -28.80 11.37
N THR A 138 18.87 -28.08 11.49
CA THR A 138 17.93 -27.88 10.36
C THR A 138 17.79 -26.39 10.09
N SER A 139 18.00 -25.93 8.85
CA SER A 139 17.82 -24.53 8.47
C SER A 139 16.40 -24.10 8.81
N VAL A 140 16.23 -23.28 9.85
CA VAL A 140 14.93 -22.74 10.24
C VAL A 140 14.52 -21.76 9.15
N PHE A 141 13.59 -22.16 8.27
CA PHE A 141 12.97 -21.24 7.34
C PHE A 141 12.29 -20.12 8.15
N ALA A 142 12.66 -18.86 7.90
CA ALA A 142 11.99 -17.73 8.52
C ALA A 142 10.51 -17.77 8.12
N SER A 143 9.62 -17.79 9.11
CA SER A 143 8.17 -17.78 8.86
C SER A 143 7.75 -16.38 8.38
N HIS A 144 7.07 -16.29 7.24
CA HIS A 144 6.54 -15.02 6.72
C HIS A 144 5.27 -14.56 7.47
N PHE A 145 4.54 -15.49 8.11
CA PHE A 145 3.35 -15.22 8.92
C PHE A 145 3.23 -16.25 10.07
N PRO A 146 2.50 -15.94 11.15
CA PRO A 146 1.82 -14.67 11.42
C PRO A 146 2.81 -13.62 12.00
N PRO A 147 2.72 -12.36 11.59
CA PRO A 147 3.48 -11.27 12.22
C PRO A 147 2.87 -10.83 13.55
N ASP A 148 3.71 -10.21 14.38
CA ASP A 148 3.38 -9.69 15.71
C ASP A 148 3.39 -8.15 15.77
N THR A 149 3.70 -7.48 14.65
CA THR A 149 3.84 -6.02 14.57
C THR A 149 3.00 -5.44 13.44
N PHE A 150 2.55 -4.21 13.66
CA PHE A 150 1.77 -3.44 12.70
C PHE A 150 2.68 -2.60 11.79
N ILE A 151 2.29 -2.46 10.53
CA ILE A 151 2.95 -1.57 9.56
C ILE A 151 2.41 -0.16 9.75
N SER A 152 3.31 0.83 9.79
CA SER A 152 2.94 2.24 9.81
C SER A 152 3.42 2.96 8.55
N MET A 153 2.63 3.93 8.09
CA MET A 153 2.94 4.82 6.98
C MET A 153 3.10 6.23 7.55
N LYS A 154 4.25 6.48 8.19
CA LYS A 154 4.57 7.75 8.87
C LYS A 154 5.27 8.77 8.00
N SER A 155 5.95 8.32 6.94
CA SER A 155 6.71 9.19 6.05
C SER A 155 5.82 10.26 5.44
N ILE A 156 6.22 11.52 5.57
CA ILE A 156 5.56 12.71 5.05
C ILE A 156 6.62 13.62 4.41
N SER A 157 6.31 14.19 3.25
CA SER A 157 7.23 15.09 2.55
C SER A 157 6.77 16.52 2.67
N LEU A 158 7.12 17.12 3.80
CA LEU A 158 6.52 18.38 4.26
C LEU A 158 6.81 19.57 3.35
N GLY A 159 7.99 19.66 2.74
CA GLY A 159 8.36 20.77 1.86
C GLY A 159 7.42 20.92 0.64
N PRO A 160 7.32 19.90 -0.22
CA PRO A 160 6.32 19.89 -1.30
C PRO A 160 4.90 20.09 -0.76
N LEU A 161 4.54 19.42 0.34
CA LEU A 161 3.22 19.50 0.99
C LEU A 161 2.81 20.93 1.30
N MET A 162 3.69 21.67 1.97
CA MET A 162 3.45 23.07 2.30
C MET A 162 3.34 23.94 1.06
N THR A 163 4.19 23.72 0.04
CA THR A 163 4.12 24.45 -1.23
C THR A 163 2.73 24.34 -1.86
N LYS A 164 2.16 23.12 -1.84
CA LYS A 164 0.83 22.87 -2.39
C LYS A 164 -0.28 23.44 -1.52
N LEU A 165 -0.21 23.23 -0.21
CA LEU A 165 -1.17 23.76 0.76
C LEU A 165 -1.27 25.29 0.63
N GLU A 166 -0.14 25.98 0.54
CA GLU A 166 -0.09 27.44 0.38
C GLU A 166 -0.62 27.88 -0.98
N SER A 167 -0.34 27.13 -2.05
CA SER A 167 -0.90 27.43 -3.38
C SER A 167 -2.43 27.37 -3.40
N PHE A 168 -3.03 26.38 -2.71
CA PHE A 168 -4.47 26.27 -2.56
C PHE A 168 -5.01 27.32 -1.59
N ASN A 169 -4.25 27.66 -0.55
CA ASN A 169 -4.66 28.65 0.43
C ASN A 169 -4.91 30.03 -0.19
N VAL A 170 -4.05 30.46 -1.12
CA VAL A 170 -4.19 31.74 -1.84
C VAL A 170 -5.45 31.75 -2.72
N GLN A 171 -5.86 30.60 -3.24
CA GLN A 171 -7.02 30.45 -4.11
C GLN A 171 -8.33 30.25 -3.33
N SER A 172 -8.25 29.91 -2.05
CA SER A 172 -9.41 29.61 -1.23
C SER A 172 -10.19 30.87 -0.86
N PRO A 173 -11.54 30.85 -0.96
CA PRO A 173 -12.37 31.95 -0.44
C PRO A 173 -12.29 32.06 1.09
N ILE A 174 -11.83 31.00 1.78
CA ILE A 174 -11.68 30.94 3.23
C ILE A 174 -10.24 30.50 3.52
N PRO A 175 -9.26 31.43 3.43
CA PRO A 175 -7.86 31.11 3.64
C PRO A 175 -7.59 30.76 5.11
N LEU A 176 -6.69 29.81 5.30
CA LEU A 176 -6.06 29.45 6.56
C LEU A 176 -5.25 30.63 7.10
N ASN A 177 -5.27 30.77 8.43
CA ASN A 177 -4.48 31.79 9.11
C ASN A 177 -2.98 31.41 9.14
N ASN A 178 -2.12 32.43 9.29
CA ASN A 178 -0.66 32.24 9.26
C ASN A 178 -0.14 31.39 10.43
N GLU A 179 -0.79 31.45 11.59
CA GLU A 179 -0.42 30.66 12.77
C GLU A 179 -0.55 29.15 12.49
N PHE A 180 -1.68 28.75 11.90
CA PHE A 180 -1.95 27.37 11.52
C PHE A 180 -1.03 26.90 10.39
N LEU A 181 -0.77 27.74 9.38
CA LEU A 181 0.20 27.40 8.32
C LEU A 181 1.61 27.17 8.88
N GLU A 182 2.05 28.00 9.82
CA GLU A 182 3.34 27.82 10.50
C GLU A 182 3.36 26.57 11.39
N ALA A 183 2.25 26.25 12.05
CA ALA A 183 2.11 24.98 12.78
C ALA A 183 2.23 23.78 11.83
N CYS A 184 1.57 23.81 10.67
CA CYS A 184 1.72 22.78 9.64
C CYS A 184 3.16 22.69 9.14
N ARG A 185 3.83 23.83 8.88
CA ARG A 185 5.23 23.88 8.41
C ARG A 185 6.22 23.29 9.40
N LYS A 186 5.93 23.39 10.70
CA LYS A 186 6.76 22.87 11.79
C LYS A 186 6.43 21.44 12.19
N PHE A 187 5.37 20.84 11.62
CA PHE A 187 4.96 19.50 11.97
C PHE A 187 6.10 18.49 11.77
N ASN A 188 6.50 17.86 12.85
CA ASN A 188 7.46 16.77 12.86
C ASN A 188 6.89 15.61 13.67
N ILE A 189 6.74 14.44 13.06
CA ILE A 189 6.12 13.30 13.74
C ILE A 189 6.92 12.83 14.97
N ASP A 190 8.23 13.03 14.97
CA ASP A 190 9.13 12.61 16.05
C ASP A 190 9.28 13.69 17.15
N ASP A 191 8.83 14.92 16.88
CA ASP A 191 8.97 16.09 17.77
C ASP A 191 7.68 16.93 17.75
N CYS A 192 6.56 16.29 18.05
CA CYS A 192 5.25 16.94 18.18
C CYS A 192 4.61 16.53 19.50
N THR A 193 4.24 17.53 20.30
CA THR A 193 3.52 17.32 21.56
C THR A 193 2.06 16.94 21.32
N GLU A 194 1.40 16.38 22.34
CA GLU A 194 -0.03 16.07 22.25
C GLU A 194 -0.89 17.32 22.06
N THR A 195 -0.52 18.44 22.69
CA THR A 195 -1.23 19.72 22.51
C THR A 195 -1.11 20.24 21.08
N GLU A 196 0.08 20.17 20.48
CA GLU A 196 0.29 20.56 19.07
C GLU A 196 -0.46 19.65 18.11
N ALA A 197 -0.46 18.33 18.37
CA ALA A 197 -1.19 17.37 17.55
C ALA A 197 -2.71 17.62 17.59
N VAL A 198 -3.26 17.91 18.77
CA VAL A 198 -4.68 18.26 18.95
C VAL A 198 -5.01 19.60 18.27
N TYR A 199 -4.14 20.59 18.41
CA TYR A 199 -4.29 21.88 17.70
C TYR A 199 -4.34 21.67 16.18
N LEU A 200 -3.37 20.95 15.62
CA LEU A 200 -3.34 20.63 14.19
C LEU A 200 -4.58 19.85 13.76
N THR A 201 -4.96 18.81 14.51
CA THR A 201 -6.11 17.95 14.19
C THR A 201 -7.40 18.75 14.09
N THR A 202 -7.69 19.57 15.11
CA THR A 202 -8.92 20.36 15.17
C THR A 202 -9.00 21.40 14.06
N HIS A 203 -7.89 22.10 13.76
CA HIS A 203 -7.85 23.10 12.69
C HIS A 203 -7.87 22.47 11.29
N ILE A 204 -7.23 21.30 11.11
CA ILE A 204 -7.31 20.54 9.85
C ILE A 204 -8.75 20.11 9.59
N LEU A 205 -9.44 19.54 10.57
CA LEU A 205 -10.83 19.10 10.41
C LEU A 205 -11.77 20.28 10.12
N ASP A 206 -11.57 21.43 10.78
CA ASP A 206 -12.31 22.65 10.48
C ASP A 206 -12.06 23.15 9.05
N ALA A 207 -10.79 23.14 8.59
CA ALA A 207 -10.43 23.52 7.23
C ALA A 207 -11.02 22.57 6.17
N ILE A 208 -10.96 21.26 6.41
CA ILE A 208 -11.53 20.22 5.54
C ILE A 208 -13.04 20.43 5.35
N ASN A 209 -13.75 20.86 6.40
CA ASN A 209 -15.19 21.14 6.31
C ASN A 209 -15.54 22.37 5.47
N LYS A 210 -14.57 23.25 5.19
CA LYS A 210 -14.76 24.55 4.51
C LYS A 210 -14.22 24.57 3.09
N TRP A 211 -13.26 23.71 2.79
CA TRP A 211 -12.59 23.63 1.50
C TRP A 211 -13.24 22.60 0.57
N THR A 212 -12.91 22.66 -0.72
CA THR A 212 -13.47 21.74 -1.71
C THR A 212 -12.72 20.40 -1.71
N PRO A 213 -13.38 19.26 -2.01
CA PRO A 213 -12.75 17.93 -1.94
C PRO A 213 -11.47 17.75 -2.80
N ASP A 214 -11.27 18.55 -3.83
CA ASP A 214 -10.08 18.54 -4.70
C ASP A 214 -8.87 19.28 -4.11
N THR A 215 -9.07 20.11 -3.08
CA THR A 215 -8.02 20.96 -2.48
C THR A 215 -7.60 20.54 -1.06
N ILE A 216 -8.28 19.58 -0.45
CA ILE A 216 -8.05 19.14 0.94
C ILE A 216 -6.92 18.13 1.13
N PHE A 217 -6.42 17.51 0.06
CA PHE A 217 -5.47 16.41 0.22
C PHE A 217 -4.19 16.79 0.98
N PRO A 218 -3.64 18.04 0.91
CA PRO A 218 -2.47 18.36 1.72
C PRO A 218 -2.77 18.30 3.22
N LEU A 219 -3.98 18.69 3.62
CA LEU A 219 -4.45 18.62 5.00
C LEU A 219 -4.65 17.17 5.44
N LEU A 220 -5.22 16.33 4.58
CA LEU A 220 -5.38 14.89 4.84
C LEU A 220 -4.04 14.17 5.02
N ASP A 221 -2.98 14.60 4.33
CA ASP A 221 -1.65 13.97 4.42
C ASP A 221 -0.97 14.25 5.77
N ILE A 222 -1.22 15.42 6.38
CA ILE A 222 -0.84 15.70 7.77
C ILE A 222 -1.76 14.92 8.73
N LEU A 223 -3.07 14.97 8.51
CA LEU A 223 -4.08 14.34 9.39
C LEU A 223 -3.80 12.85 9.63
N ARG A 224 -3.40 12.11 8.60
CA ARG A 224 -3.10 10.67 8.72
C ARG A 224 -1.95 10.36 9.67
N CYS A 225 -1.07 11.32 9.96
CA CYS A 225 0.03 11.14 10.90
C CYS A 225 -0.41 11.47 12.33
N LEU A 226 -1.42 12.32 12.50
CA LEU A 226 -1.88 12.79 13.82
C LEU A 226 -2.62 11.70 14.63
N VAL A 227 -3.02 10.59 14.01
CA VAL A 227 -3.64 9.45 14.73
C VAL A 227 -2.72 8.78 15.76
N PHE A 228 -1.41 9.03 15.71
CA PHE A 228 -0.48 8.48 16.70
C PHE A 228 -0.64 9.12 18.11
N TRP A 229 -1.32 10.26 18.22
CA TRP A 229 -1.67 10.88 19.50
C TRP A 229 -3.09 10.47 19.90
N PRO A 230 -3.30 9.86 21.09
CA PRO A 230 -4.59 9.28 21.48
C PRO A 230 -5.77 10.26 21.37
N ILE A 231 -5.62 11.48 21.90
CA ILE A 231 -6.68 12.50 21.85
C ILE A 231 -6.98 12.91 20.40
N SER A 232 -5.95 13.03 19.56
CA SER A 232 -6.13 13.35 18.14
C SER A 232 -6.84 12.21 17.40
N SER A 233 -6.49 10.95 17.66
CA SER A 233 -7.20 9.78 17.14
C SER A 233 -8.69 9.81 17.52
N ASP A 234 -9.00 10.07 18.80
CA ASP A 234 -10.38 10.14 19.28
C ASP A 234 -11.22 11.24 18.63
N ILE A 235 -10.61 12.38 18.29
CA ILE A 235 -11.23 13.49 17.57
C ILE A 235 -11.45 13.12 16.09
N ILE A 236 -10.43 12.58 15.42
CA ILE A 236 -10.50 12.18 13.99
C ILE A 236 -11.62 11.16 13.77
N PHE A 237 -11.71 10.18 14.66
CA PHE A 237 -12.69 9.09 14.59
C PHE A 237 -13.98 9.38 15.39
N GLU A 238 -14.21 10.62 15.80
CA GLU A 238 -15.53 11.04 16.26
C GLU A 238 -16.54 10.92 15.12
N THR A 239 -17.76 10.44 15.42
CA THR A 239 -18.77 10.09 14.42
C THR A 239 -19.02 11.19 13.39
N THR A 240 -19.11 12.44 13.84
CA THR A 240 -19.33 13.61 12.97
C THR A 240 -18.17 13.82 11.99
N ASN A 241 -16.94 13.84 12.52
CA ASN A 241 -15.72 14.05 11.73
C ASN A 241 -15.49 12.90 10.75
N TRP A 242 -15.61 11.66 11.22
CA TRP A 242 -15.44 10.47 10.39
C TRP A 242 -16.46 10.38 9.24
N ASN A 243 -17.74 10.67 9.51
CA ASN A 243 -18.77 10.66 8.48
C ASN A 243 -18.46 11.67 7.36
N TYR A 244 -17.94 12.84 7.70
CA TYR A 244 -17.53 13.83 6.71
C TYR A 244 -16.29 13.38 5.92
N LEU A 245 -15.27 12.82 6.60
CA LEU A 245 -14.10 12.24 5.93
C LEU A 245 -14.48 11.12 4.96
N LEU A 246 -15.49 10.30 5.28
CA LEU A 246 -16.04 9.31 4.35
C LEU A 246 -16.74 9.95 3.15
N LEU A 247 -17.56 10.98 3.40
CA LEU A 247 -18.31 11.70 2.36
C LEU A 247 -17.39 12.29 1.28
N ILE A 248 -16.25 12.85 1.68
CA ILE A 248 -15.28 13.47 0.76
C ILE A 248 -14.27 12.48 0.16
N SER A 249 -14.38 11.18 0.50
CA SER A 249 -13.48 10.12 0.02
C SER A 249 -14.25 8.92 -0.55
N PHE A 250 -14.42 7.83 0.21
CA PHE A 250 -14.99 6.55 -0.26
C PHE A 250 -16.48 6.61 -0.63
N ASN A 251 -17.20 7.62 -0.16
CA ASN A 251 -18.59 7.88 -0.51
C ASN A 251 -18.74 9.03 -1.51
N ASN A 252 -17.64 9.69 -1.89
CA ASN A 252 -17.68 10.70 -2.92
C ASN A 252 -17.86 10.03 -4.30
N PRO A 253 -18.81 10.47 -5.13
CA PRO A 253 -19.03 9.90 -6.47
C PRO A 253 -17.78 9.92 -7.37
N ASP A 254 -16.95 10.96 -7.23
CA ASP A 254 -15.76 11.16 -8.07
C ASP A 254 -14.57 10.32 -7.59
N LEU A 255 -14.63 9.78 -6.36
CA LEU A 255 -13.59 8.94 -5.74
C LEU A 255 -12.18 9.52 -5.96
N SER A 256 -11.99 10.77 -5.51
CA SER A 256 -10.70 11.49 -5.62
C SER A 256 -9.54 10.58 -5.24
N SER A 257 -8.62 10.38 -6.20
CA SER A 257 -7.50 9.45 -6.04
C SER A 257 -6.67 9.77 -4.80
N ALA A 258 -6.35 11.05 -4.60
CA ALA A 258 -5.56 11.53 -3.48
C ALA A 258 -6.30 11.31 -2.15
N ASN A 259 -7.58 11.68 -2.08
CA ASN A 259 -8.37 11.53 -0.85
C ASN A 259 -8.51 10.07 -0.46
N CYS A 260 -8.84 9.19 -1.41
CA CYS A 260 -8.94 7.75 -1.15
C CYS A 260 -7.59 7.15 -0.70
N LEU A 261 -6.48 7.57 -1.31
CA LEU A 261 -5.15 7.11 -0.89
C LEU A 261 -4.84 7.52 0.55
N LEU A 262 -5.07 8.79 0.89
CA LEU A 262 -4.76 9.34 2.21
C LEU A 262 -5.69 8.75 3.28
N MET A 263 -6.94 8.46 2.94
CA MET A 263 -7.86 7.75 3.82
C MET A 263 -7.47 6.29 4.06
N LEU A 264 -6.98 5.57 3.04
CA LEU A 264 -6.39 4.24 3.24
C LEU A 264 -5.18 4.33 4.19
N ARG A 265 -4.28 5.31 4.00
CA ARG A 265 -3.12 5.52 4.88
C ARG A 265 -3.51 5.92 6.30
N LEU A 266 -4.55 6.72 6.47
CA LEU A 266 -5.13 7.08 7.77
C LEU A 266 -5.59 5.82 8.52
N LEU A 267 -6.30 4.92 7.85
CA LEU A 267 -6.75 3.65 8.42
C LEU A 267 -5.59 2.70 8.76
N VAL A 268 -4.56 2.64 7.91
CA VAL A 268 -3.33 1.87 8.20
C VAL A 268 -2.68 2.39 9.48
N ASN A 269 -2.48 3.71 9.57
CA ASN A 269 -1.84 4.33 10.72
C ASN A 269 -2.68 4.22 12.00
N SER A 270 -4.01 4.26 11.89
CA SER A 270 -4.88 4.13 13.07
C SER A 270 -4.81 2.74 13.69
N LEU A 271 -4.76 1.68 12.87
CA LEU A 271 -4.48 0.32 13.35
C LEU A 271 -3.07 0.22 13.98
N ALA A 272 -2.07 0.86 13.38
CA ALA A 272 -0.70 0.83 13.91
C ALA A 272 -0.53 1.65 15.21
N ALA A 273 -1.33 2.70 15.40
CA ALA A 273 -1.31 3.54 16.60
C ALA A 273 -2.08 2.90 17.76
N ASP A 274 -3.31 2.47 17.51
CA ASP A 274 -4.24 2.05 18.57
C ASP A 274 -4.32 0.53 18.73
N GLY A 275 -3.92 -0.25 17.71
CA GLY A 275 -3.87 -1.71 17.77
C GLY A 275 -2.98 -2.22 18.90
N PRO A 276 -1.69 -1.84 18.98
CA PRO A 276 -0.81 -2.27 20.07
C PRO A 276 -1.33 -1.91 21.47
N ARG A 277 -1.88 -0.70 21.63
CA ARG A 277 -2.47 -0.23 22.89
C ARG A 277 -3.67 -1.07 23.30
N PHE A 278 -4.54 -1.39 22.33
CA PHE A 278 -5.70 -2.24 22.55
C PHE A 278 -5.29 -3.67 22.95
N ILE A 279 -4.32 -4.26 22.26
CA ILE A 279 -3.81 -5.60 22.58
C ILE A 279 -3.19 -5.65 23.98
N ASP A 280 -2.38 -4.67 24.35
CA ASP A 280 -1.79 -4.57 25.69
C ASP A 280 -2.87 -4.39 26.78
N ALA A 281 -3.90 -3.60 26.52
CA ALA A 281 -5.01 -3.39 27.45
C ALA A 281 -5.80 -4.69 27.72
N ILE A 282 -6.15 -5.45 26.67
CA ILE A 282 -6.88 -6.72 26.84
C ILE A 282 -5.99 -7.82 27.44
N GLN A 283 -4.69 -7.83 27.14
CA GLN A 283 -3.74 -8.78 27.72
C GLN A 283 -3.59 -8.56 29.23
N ARG A 284 -3.43 -7.31 29.68
CA ARG A 284 -3.37 -6.97 31.10
C ARG A 284 -4.63 -7.39 31.85
N GLN A 285 -5.79 -7.21 31.24
CA GLN A 285 -7.07 -7.63 31.81
C GLN A 285 -7.21 -9.15 31.89
N PHE A 286 -6.79 -9.88 30.85
CA PHE A 286 -6.81 -11.34 30.88
C PHE A 286 -5.93 -11.87 32.03
N LEU A 287 -4.70 -11.36 32.15
CA LEU A 287 -3.78 -11.73 33.23
C LEU A 287 -4.31 -11.38 34.63
N SER A 288 -4.96 -10.23 34.80
CA SER A 288 -5.54 -9.84 36.10
C SER A 288 -6.70 -10.75 36.48
N SER A 289 -7.58 -11.10 35.53
CA SER A 289 -8.71 -12.00 35.77
C SER A 289 -8.31 -13.43 36.16
N SER A 290 -7.18 -13.93 35.64
CA SER A 290 -6.62 -15.23 36.04
C SER A 290 -5.94 -15.20 37.41
N SER A 291 -5.63 -14.02 37.95
CA SER A 291 -4.85 -13.83 39.18
C SER A 291 -5.68 -13.42 40.40
N SER A 292 -6.92 -12.96 40.21
CA SER A 292 -7.77 -12.44 41.30
C SER A 292 -8.97 -13.34 41.62
N SER A 293 -8.87 -14.13 42.69
CA SER A 293 -10.02 -14.69 43.42
C SER A 293 -10.54 -13.70 44.48
N SER A 294 -10.49 -12.39 44.21
CA SER A 294 -10.74 -11.34 45.20
C SER A 294 -11.58 -10.23 44.60
N LEU A 295 -12.76 -10.02 45.18
CA LEU A 295 -13.65 -8.90 44.86
C LEU A 295 -12.95 -7.59 45.18
N THR A 296 -12.45 -6.89 44.17
CA THR A 296 -12.25 -5.44 44.26
C THR A 296 -13.10 -4.78 43.20
N ASN A 297 -14.13 -4.09 43.65
CA ASN A 297 -14.86 -3.10 42.87
C ASN A 297 -13.91 -1.95 42.53
N SER A 298 -13.07 -2.09 41.50
CA SER A 298 -12.52 -0.92 40.82
C SER A 298 -13.49 -0.55 39.70
N SER A 299 -13.90 0.72 39.70
CA SER A 299 -14.69 1.35 38.65
C SER A 299 -13.87 1.56 37.37
N ASP A 300 -12.96 0.65 37.04
CA ASP A 300 -12.23 0.65 35.79
C ASP A 300 -13.22 0.23 34.71
N LYS A 301 -13.75 1.24 34.01
CA LYS A 301 -14.69 1.05 32.91
C LYS A 301 -14.18 -0.09 32.00
N PRO A 302 -15.06 -0.99 31.52
CA PRO A 302 -14.65 -1.98 30.53
C PRO A 302 -13.94 -1.25 29.39
N ASN A 303 -12.71 -1.68 29.08
CA ASN A 303 -11.85 -1.11 28.05
C ASN A 303 -12.65 -0.89 26.76
N VAL A 304 -12.97 0.37 26.48
CA VAL A 304 -13.70 0.76 25.28
C VAL A 304 -12.76 0.54 24.11
N VAL A 305 -13.15 -0.33 23.17
CA VAL A 305 -12.42 -0.50 21.91
C VAL A 305 -12.23 0.89 21.29
N PRO A 306 -11.00 1.31 20.95
CA PRO A 306 -10.76 2.61 20.37
C PRO A 306 -11.65 2.87 19.15
N LYS A 307 -12.19 4.09 19.04
CA LYS A 307 -13.10 4.47 17.93
C LYS A 307 -12.46 4.22 16.57
N SER A 308 -11.15 4.44 16.47
CA SER A 308 -10.32 4.15 15.30
C SER A 308 -10.40 2.68 14.86
N LEU A 309 -10.30 1.73 15.79
CA LEU A 309 -10.36 0.30 15.49
C LEU A 309 -11.77 -0.13 15.09
N ILE A 310 -12.80 0.35 15.80
CA ILE A 310 -14.22 0.11 15.44
C ILE A 310 -14.46 0.60 14.01
N THR A 311 -13.98 1.80 13.70
CA THR A 311 -14.15 2.44 12.40
C THR A 311 -13.41 1.70 11.30
N ALA A 312 -12.14 1.33 11.52
CA ALA A 312 -11.35 0.60 10.56
C ALA A 312 -12.00 -0.76 10.24
N VAL A 313 -12.52 -1.47 11.26
CA VAL A 313 -13.24 -2.73 11.09
C VAL A 313 -14.57 -2.50 10.34
N GLY A 314 -15.31 -1.45 10.70
CA GLY A 314 -16.61 -1.13 10.13
C GLY A 314 -16.59 -0.75 8.66
N ILE A 315 -15.50 -0.14 8.15
CA ILE A 315 -15.41 0.27 6.74
C ILE A 315 -15.07 -0.88 5.78
N THR A 316 -14.66 -2.04 6.29
CA THR A 316 -14.20 -3.17 5.47
C THR A 316 -15.23 -3.64 4.43
N GLY A 317 -16.53 -3.63 4.76
CA GLY A 317 -17.59 -3.97 3.80
C GLY A 317 -17.63 -3.02 2.59
N ARG A 318 -17.45 -1.72 2.82
CA ARG A 318 -17.35 -0.73 1.74
C ARG A 318 -16.09 -0.92 0.90
N LEU A 319 -14.97 -1.27 1.52
CA LEU A 319 -13.74 -1.57 0.79
C LEU A 319 -13.90 -2.80 -0.12
N VAL A 320 -14.63 -3.83 0.32
CA VAL A 320 -14.96 -4.99 -0.51
C VAL A 320 -15.71 -4.55 -1.78
N GLU A 321 -16.73 -3.71 -1.66
CA GLU A 321 -17.49 -3.19 -2.81
C GLU A 321 -16.58 -2.41 -3.77
N LEU A 322 -15.75 -1.51 -3.24
CA LEU A 322 -14.86 -0.68 -4.05
C LEU A 322 -13.79 -1.50 -4.80
N VAL A 323 -13.30 -2.58 -4.20
CA VAL A 323 -12.37 -3.52 -4.83
C VAL A 323 -13.09 -4.35 -5.90
N ASN A 324 -14.25 -4.93 -5.59
CA ASN A 324 -15.02 -5.74 -6.54
C ASN A 324 -15.42 -4.96 -7.79
N ASP A 325 -15.81 -3.70 -7.63
CA ASP A 325 -16.24 -2.83 -8.73
C ASP A 325 -15.05 -2.20 -9.48
N ASN A 326 -13.81 -2.50 -9.08
CA ASN A 326 -12.58 -1.85 -9.57
C ASN A 326 -12.63 -0.31 -9.52
N LYS A 327 -13.44 0.25 -8.60
CA LYS A 327 -13.73 1.69 -8.52
C LYS A 327 -12.51 2.53 -8.14
N LEU A 328 -11.58 1.95 -7.38
CA LEU A 328 -10.34 2.63 -6.99
C LEU A 328 -9.21 2.46 -8.02
N GLN A 329 -9.48 1.82 -9.16
CA GLN A 329 -8.51 1.59 -10.25
C GLN A 329 -7.21 0.93 -9.76
N PHE A 330 -7.34 -0.08 -8.89
CA PHE A 330 -6.24 -0.65 -8.12
C PHE A 330 -5.06 -1.08 -8.99
N VAL A 331 -5.30 -1.72 -10.14
CA VAL A 331 -4.27 -2.20 -11.08
C VAL A 331 -3.32 -1.07 -11.52
N THR A 332 -3.86 0.12 -11.76
CA THR A 332 -3.09 1.26 -12.30
C THR A 332 -2.40 2.10 -11.22
N ARG A 333 -2.81 1.96 -9.95
CA ARG A 333 -2.38 2.87 -8.86
C ARG A 333 -1.59 2.12 -7.79
N LYS A 334 -0.28 1.98 -7.99
CA LYS A 334 0.63 1.31 -7.06
C LYS A 334 0.54 1.81 -5.60
N PRO A 335 0.43 3.12 -5.31
CA PRO A 335 0.30 3.59 -3.93
C PRO A 335 -0.97 3.08 -3.24
N HIS A 336 -2.09 2.99 -3.96
CA HIS A 336 -3.35 2.44 -3.43
C HIS A 336 -3.24 0.95 -3.16
N GLN A 337 -2.54 0.21 -4.03
CA GLN A 337 -2.25 -1.21 -3.81
C GLN A 337 -1.48 -1.40 -2.50
N VAL A 338 -0.39 -0.65 -2.30
CA VAL A 338 0.43 -0.73 -1.08
C VAL A 338 -0.38 -0.35 0.15
N ALA A 339 -1.11 0.78 0.12
CA ALA A 339 -1.88 1.23 1.28
C ALA A 339 -3.00 0.25 1.67
N LEU A 340 -3.75 -0.30 0.70
CA LEU A 340 -4.78 -1.29 0.98
C LEU A 340 -4.18 -2.63 1.45
N ALA A 341 -3.07 -3.06 0.86
CA ALA A 341 -2.40 -4.28 1.31
C ALA A 341 -1.86 -4.16 2.74
N CYS A 342 -1.28 -3.00 3.11
CA CYS A 342 -0.89 -2.71 4.49
C CYS A 342 -2.11 -2.69 5.43
N LEU A 343 -3.28 -2.23 4.96
CA LEU A 343 -4.51 -2.25 5.75
C LEU A 343 -4.97 -3.69 6.02
N MET A 344 -4.97 -4.55 5.00
CA MET A 344 -5.31 -5.98 5.15
C MET A 344 -4.30 -6.72 6.03
N TYR A 345 -3.01 -6.38 5.91
CA TYR A 345 -1.96 -6.88 6.80
C TYR A 345 -2.26 -6.49 8.25
N ASN A 346 -2.47 -5.19 8.55
CA ASN A 346 -2.71 -4.71 9.91
C ASN A 346 -4.01 -5.28 10.51
N MET A 347 -5.04 -5.47 9.69
CA MET A 347 -6.27 -6.14 10.12
C MET A 347 -6.02 -7.59 10.51
N SER A 348 -5.24 -8.32 9.71
CA SER A 348 -4.88 -9.71 10.02
C SER A 348 -4.06 -9.83 11.30
N VAL A 349 -3.12 -8.89 11.53
CA VAL A 349 -2.35 -8.78 12.79
C VAL A 349 -3.27 -8.52 13.98
N LEU A 350 -4.19 -7.56 13.87
CA LEU A 350 -5.15 -7.25 14.93
C LEU A 350 -5.98 -8.49 15.31
N VAL A 351 -6.50 -9.20 14.31
CA VAL A 351 -7.25 -10.45 14.54
C VAL A 351 -6.38 -11.50 15.20
N HIS A 352 -5.15 -11.69 14.71
CA HIS A 352 -4.21 -12.67 15.24
C HIS A 352 -3.87 -12.42 16.72
N LEU A 353 -3.46 -11.20 17.04
CA LEU A 353 -3.05 -10.82 18.38
C LEU A 353 -4.21 -10.75 19.37
N ALA A 354 -5.42 -10.41 18.91
CA ALA A 354 -6.61 -10.40 19.77
C ALA A 354 -7.17 -11.81 20.02
N LYS A 355 -6.86 -12.78 19.15
CA LYS A 355 -7.44 -14.13 19.17
C LYS A 355 -7.34 -14.82 20.54
N PRO A 356 -6.18 -14.88 21.22
CA PRO A 356 -6.03 -15.57 22.50
C PRO A 356 -6.97 -15.03 23.59
N PHE A 357 -7.39 -13.77 23.47
CA PHE A 357 -8.20 -13.07 24.48
C PHE A 357 -9.68 -12.95 24.08
N SER A 358 -10.00 -13.20 22.80
CA SER A 358 -11.31 -12.90 22.18
C SER A 358 -12.43 -13.90 22.50
N ILE A 359 -12.09 -15.16 22.82
CA ILE A 359 -13.10 -16.23 22.96
C ILE A 359 -13.82 -16.17 24.31
N GLU A 360 -13.15 -15.72 25.37
CA GLU A 360 -13.72 -15.69 26.73
C GLU A 360 -14.38 -14.34 27.07
N SER A 361 -14.01 -13.25 26.40
CA SER A 361 -14.34 -11.89 26.85
C SER A 361 -15.33 -11.12 25.96
N ASN A 362 -15.58 -11.58 24.71
CA ASN A 362 -16.46 -10.92 23.73
C ASN A 362 -16.22 -9.40 23.56
N ILE A 363 -15.00 -8.92 23.81
CA ILE A 363 -14.65 -7.48 23.88
C ILE A 363 -14.82 -6.80 22.51
N PHE A 364 -14.53 -7.49 21.41
CA PHE A 364 -14.64 -6.94 20.06
C PHE A 364 -15.26 -7.95 19.07
N PRO A 365 -16.59 -8.15 19.13
CA PRO A 365 -17.30 -9.22 18.39
C PRO A 365 -17.11 -9.16 16.88
N GLN A 366 -16.91 -7.96 16.32
CA GLN A 366 -16.81 -7.71 14.89
C GLN A 366 -15.56 -8.36 14.27
N LEU A 367 -14.50 -8.60 15.06
CA LEU A 367 -13.27 -9.25 14.57
C LEU A 367 -13.51 -10.67 14.03
N ARG A 368 -14.61 -11.34 14.42
CA ARG A 368 -14.94 -12.71 13.96
C ARG A 368 -15.04 -12.85 12.45
N PHE A 369 -15.46 -11.80 11.75
CA PHE A 369 -15.68 -11.83 10.30
C PHE A 369 -14.50 -11.25 9.50
N ILE A 370 -13.56 -10.59 10.18
CA ILE A 370 -12.49 -9.84 9.53
C ILE A 370 -11.51 -10.75 8.79
N SER A 371 -11.24 -11.96 9.28
CA SER A 371 -10.42 -12.93 8.57
C SER A 371 -10.95 -13.24 7.16
N GLY A 372 -12.26 -13.52 7.05
CA GLY A 372 -12.87 -13.82 5.75
C GLY A 372 -12.81 -12.63 4.79
N VAL A 373 -13.05 -11.41 5.31
CA VAL A 373 -12.99 -10.18 4.50
C VAL A 373 -11.56 -9.88 4.02
N CYS A 374 -10.56 -10.02 4.88
CA CYS A 374 -9.15 -9.82 4.51
C CYS A 374 -8.71 -10.82 3.43
N ILE A 375 -9.09 -12.09 3.58
CA ILE A 375 -8.82 -13.13 2.59
C ILE A 375 -9.49 -12.77 1.26
N ARG A 376 -10.77 -12.37 1.28
CA ARG A 376 -11.53 -12.04 0.07
C ARG A 376 -10.94 -10.86 -0.70
N ILE A 377 -10.62 -9.76 -0.02
CA ILE A 377 -9.98 -8.60 -0.66
C ILE A 377 -8.61 -9.00 -1.23
N SER A 378 -7.84 -9.77 -0.46
CA SER A 378 -6.49 -10.18 -0.86
C SER A 378 -6.51 -11.07 -2.11
N LEU A 379 -7.39 -12.08 -2.15
CA LEU A 379 -7.52 -12.96 -3.30
C LEU A 379 -8.03 -12.22 -4.54
N ASN A 380 -8.99 -11.30 -4.39
CA ASN A 380 -9.47 -10.47 -5.50
C ASN A 380 -8.33 -9.65 -6.12
N ILE A 381 -7.51 -8.98 -5.30
CA ILE A 381 -6.39 -8.17 -5.83
C ILE A 381 -5.33 -9.07 -6.47
N LEU A 382 -4.98 -10.20 -5.84
CA LEU A 382 -4.00 -11.15 -6.36
C LEU A 382 -4.45 -11.80 -7.67
N SER A 383 -5.75 -11.98 -7.90
CA SER A 383 -6.29 -12.56 -9.12
C SER A 383 -6.17 -11.63 -10.34
N LEU A 384 -6.12 -10.31 -10.14
CA LEU A 384 -6.01 -9.32 -11.23
C LEU A 384 -4.75 -9.51 -12.10
N ALA A 385 -3.70 -10.14 -11.58
CA ALA A 385 -2.49 -10.42 -12.35
C ALA A 385 -2.66 -11.58 -13.34
N LEU A 386 -3.57 -12.52 -13.09
CA LEU A 386 -3.69 -13.75 -13.87
C LEU A 386 -4.11 -13.48 -15.32
N ASP A 387 -4.92 -12.45 -15.55
CA ASP A 387 -5.45 -12.08 -16.87
C ASP A 387 -4.36 -11.66 -17.87
N HIS A 388 -3.14 -11.38 -17.37
CA HIS A 388 -2.02 -10.86 -18.16
C HIS A 388 -0.85 -11.84 -18.28
N GLY A 389 -1.06 -13.11 -17.93
CA GLY A 389 -0.01 -14.14 -17.97
C GLY A 389 1.25 -13.72 -17.21
N CYS A 390 2.45 -13.98 -17.74
CA CYS A 390 3.71 -13.65 -17.05
C CYS A 390 3.92 -12.14 -16.81
N SER A 391 3.35 -11.28 -17.66
CA SER A 391 3.46 -9.83 -17.52
C SER A 391 2.59 -9.26 -16.38
N GLY A 392 1.59 -10.03 -15.92
CA GLY A 392 0.69 -9.62 -14.85
C GLY A 392 1.36 -9.33 -13.52
N VAL A 393 2.50 -9.97 -13.24
CA VAL A 393 3.33 -9.70 -12.05
C VAL A 393 3.67 -8.21 -11.95
N THR A 394 3.94 -7.55 -13.08
CA THR A 394 4.31 -6.14 -13.13
C THR A 394 3.14 -5.19 -12.85
N GLN A 395 1.89 -5.69 -12.88
CA GLN A 395 0.68 -4.90 -12.61
C GLN A 395 0.46 -4.67 -11.11
N LEU A 396 1.03 -5.50 -10.23
CA LEU A 396 0.97 -5.30 -8.78
C LEU A 396 2.33 -4.89 -8.21
N HIS A 397 2.32 -4.05 -7.17
CA HIS A 397 3.53 -3.69 -6.45
C HIS A 397 4.04 -4.90 -5.65
N PRO A 398 5.31 -5.31 -5.73
CA PRO A 398 5.80 -6.53 -5.06
C PRO A 398 5.55 -6.55 -3.55
N GLU A 399 5.72 -5.40 -2.88
CA GLU A 399 5.45 -5.27 -1.45
C GLU A 399 3.96 -5.44 -1.13
N ALA A 400 3.07 -4.91 -1.98
CA ALA A 400 1.63 -5.08 -1.80
C ALA A 400 1.28 -6.57 -1.90
N VAL A 401 1.78 -7.26 -2.93
CA VAL A 401 1.57 -8.71 -3.11
C VAL A 401 2.05 -9.49 -1.89
N ASN A 402 3.24 -9.16 -1.36
CA ASN A 402 3.76 -9.81 -0.16
C ASN A 402 2.83 -9.61 1.06
N HIS A 403 2.37 -8.37 1.32
CA HIS A 403 1.46 -8.09 2.42
C HIS A 403 0.09 -8.78 2.27
N LEU A 404 -0.42 -8.96 1.05
CA LEU A 404 -1.65 -9.69 0.80
C LEU A 404 -1.49 -11.19 1.12
N PHE A 405 -0.37 -11.81 0.72
CA PHE A 405 -0.09 -13.21 1.10
C PHE A 405 0.10 -13.38 2.61
N VAL A 406 0.83 -12.47 3.25
CA VAL A 406 0.98 -12.47 4.72
C VAL A 406 -0.38 -12.31 5.40
N SER A 407 -1.25 -11.43 4.90
CA SER A 407 -2.61 -11.26 5.42
C SER A 407 -3.42 -12.56 5.36
N ILE A 408 -3.43 -13.24 4.21
CA ILE A 408 -4.12 -14.52 4.03
C ILE A 408 -3.58 -15.58 5.01
N GLY A 409 -2.27 -15.79 5.05
CA GLY A 409 -1.66 -16.78 5.94
C GLY A 409 -1.94 -16.51 7.41
N THR A 410 -1.83 -15.24 7.83
CA THR A 410 -2.12 -14.79 9.20
C THR A 410 -3.57 -15.05 9.57
N CYS A 411 -4.53 -14.73 8.69
CA CYS A 411 -5.95 -14.97 8.93
C CYS A 411 -6.27 -16.47 9.06
N LEU A 412 -5.69 -17.32 8.20
CA LEU A 412 -5.92 -18.77 8.23
C LEU A 412 -5.38 -19.42 9.50
N LEU A 413 -4.17 -19.05 9.91
CA LEU A 413 -3.61 -19.52 11.18
C LEU A 413 -4.48 -19.05 12.35
N SER A 414 -4.87 -17.77 12.37
CA SER A 414 -5.69 -17.22 13.46
C SER A 414 -7.06 -17.90 13.65
N VAL A 415 -7.68 -18.38 12.57
CA VAL A 415 -8.96 -19.09 12.66
C VAL A 415 -8.79 -20.55 13.08
N THR A 416 -7.62 -21.14 12.83
CA THR A 416 -7.34 -22.56 13.13
C THR A 416 -6.52 -22.78 14.41
N SER A 417 -5.89 -21.74 14.97
CA SER A 417 -5.13 -21.81 16.22
C SER A 417 -6.03 -22.18 17.41
N GLY A 418 -5.52 -23.10 18.26
CA GLY A 418 -6.19 -23.50 19.51
C GLY A 418 -7.30 -24.53 19.35
N LEU A 419 -7.52 -25.07 18.15
CA LEU A 419 -8.44 -26.18 17.93
C LEU A 419 -7.75 -27.51 18.23
N ASN A 420 -8.39 -28.36 19.04
CA ASN A 420 -7.97 -29.74 19.26
C ASN A 420 -8.38 -30.59 18.04
N SER A 421 -7.68 -30.41 16.92
CA SER A 421 -7.96 -31.06 15.65
C SER A 421 -6.69 -31.62 15.03
N THR A 422 -6.83 -32.66 14.21
CA THR A 422 -5.71 -33.23 13.45
C THR A 422 -5.23 -32.24 12.39
N ASP A 423 -3.97 -32.38 11.93
CA ASP A 423 -3.43 -31.52 10.86
C ASP A 423 -4.32 -31.53 9.60
N GLU A 424 -4.81 -32.70 9.19
CA GLU A 424 -5.76 -32.87 8.08
C GLU A 424 -7.08 -32.12 8.27
N GLN A 425 -7.61 -32.11 9.51
CA GLN A 425 -8.82 -31.35 9.83
C GLN A 425 -8.58 -29.84 9.74
N LEU A 426 -7.41 -29.38 10.22
CA LEU A 426 -7.02 -27.98 10.14
C LEU A 426 -6.82 -27.53 8.67
N LYS A 427 -6.16 -28.35 7.84
CA LYS A 427 -6.03 -28.11 6.39
C LYS A 427 -7.39 -28.00 5.71
N THR A 428 -8.26 -28.97 5.94
CA THR A 428 -9.64 -28.96 5.39
C THR A 428 -10.40 -27.70 5.79
N GLN A 429 -10.28 -27.28 7.05
CA GLN A 429 -10.93 -26.05 7.53
C GLN A 429 -10.37 -24.79 6.86
N ARG A 430 -9.04 -24.70 6.67
CA ARG A 430 -8.41 -23.57 5.96
C ARG A 430 -8.88 -23.50 4.50
N ILE A 431 -8.93 -24.66 3.82
CA ILE A 431 -9.44 -24.77 2.45
C ILE A 431 -10.89 -24.27 2.37
N ARG A 432 -11.76 -24.68 3.29
CA ARG A 432 -13.16 -24.24 3.30
C ARG A 432 -13.28 -22.72 3.50
N ILE A 433 -12.48 -22.12 4.37
CA ILE A 433 -12.48 -20.67 4.61
C ILE A 433 -12.03 -19.93 3.33
N LEU A 434 -10.98 -20.39 2.67
CA LEU A 434 -10.51 -19.83 1.40
C LEU A 434 -11.56 -19.94 0.29
N ALA A 435 -12.15 -21.13 0.14
CA ALA A 435 -13.20 -21.38 -0.84
C ALA A 435 -14.40 -20.46 -0.60
N SER A 436 -14.87 -20.35 0.64
CA SER A 436 -15.97 -19.45 1.01
C SER A 436 -15.67 -17.98 0.69
N ALA A 437 -14.43 -17.53 0.87
CA ALA A 437 -14.02 -16.16 0.54
C ALA A 437 -14.00 -15.90 -0.98
N MET A 438 -13.84 -16.94 -1.81
CA MET A 438 -13.85 -16.84 -3.27
C MET A 438 -15.25 -16.83 -3.89
N ILE A 439 -16.24 -17.43 -3.22
CA ILE A 439 -17.60 -17.50 -3.74
C ILE A 439 -18.14 -16.07 -3.99
N GLY A 440 -18.63 -15.84 -5.20
CA GLY A 440 -19.15 -14.54 -5.63
C GLY A 440 -18.11 -13.50 -6.06
N LEU A 441 -16.83 -13.87 -6.21
CA LEU A 441 -15.91 -13.12 -7.06
C LEU A 441 -16.23 -13.42 -8.54
N LYS A 442 -16.19 -12.39 -9.41
CA LYS A 442 -16.35 -12.56 -10.85
C LYS A 442 -15.34 -13.61 -11.31
N ASP A 443 -15.79 -14.57 -12.13
CA ASP A 443 -15.01 -15.64 -12.79
C ASP A 443 -15.06 -17.05 -12.18
N LEU A 444 -15.92 -17.37 -11.21
CA LEU A 444 -16.45 -18.74 -11.24
C LEU A 444 -17.39 -18.85 -12.44
N PRO A 445 -17.22 -19.86 -13.33
CA PRO A 445 -18.20 -20.12 -14.37
C PRO A 445 -19.54 -20.39 -13.67
N GLN A 446 -20.46 -19.42 -13.74
CA GLN A 446 -21.86 -19.70 -13.44
C GLN A 446 -22.30 -20.69 -14.51
N SER A 447 -22.56 -21.93 -14.11
CA SER A 447 -23.23 -22.88 -14.99
C SER A 447 -24.52 -22.23 -15.45
N VAL A 448 -24.68 -22.09 -16.77
CA VAL A 448 -25.78 -21.35 -17.41
C VAL A 448 -27.15 -22.04 -17.24
N ASP A 449 -27.24 -23.11 -16.46
CA ASP A 449 -28.50 -23.82 -16.18
C ASP A 449 -29.04 -23.44 -14.79
N ASN A 450 -29.90 -22.41 -14.79
CA ASN A 450 -30.56 -21.83 -13.62
C ASN A 450 -31.60 -22.75 -12.90
N ASP A 451 -31.51 -24.08 -12.99
CA ASP A 451 -32.50 -24.97 -12.34
C ASP A 451 -31.94 -26.31 -11.82
N VAL A 452 -30.62 -26.47 -11.71
CA VAL A 452 -30.05 -27.64 -11.03
C VAL A 452 -29.56 -27.21 -9.64
N ASN A 453 -30.06 -27.88 -8.61
CA ASN A 453 -29.63 -27.74 -7.23
C ASN A 453 -28.11 -28.05 -7.17
N ILE A 454 -27.26 -27.03 -7.32
CA ILE A 454 -25.81 -27.21 -7.34
C ILE A 454 -25.41 -27.71 -5.95
N ASP A 455 -24.76 -28.87 -5.91
CA ASP A 455 -24.23 -29.40 -4.66
C ASP A 455 -23.18 -28.42 -4.12
N ASN A 456 -23.40 -27.87 -2.93
CA ASN A 456 -22.49 -26.94 -2.25
C ASN A 456 -21.04 -27.45 -2.24
N ASN A 457 -20.83 -28.77 -2.22
CA ASN A 457 -19.50 -29.37 -2.25
C ASN A 457 -18.77 -29.14 -3.59
N VAL A 458 -19.49 -29.07 -4.71
CA VAL A 458 -18.93 -28.81 -6.05
C VAL A 458 -18.51 -27.35 -6.18
N GLU A 459 -19.29 -26.42 -5.62
CA GLU A 459 -18.92 -25.00 -5.58
C GLU A 459 -17.70 -24.76 -4.68
N GLU A 460 -17.66 -25.36 -3.48
CA GLU A 460 -16.51 -25.26 -2.58
C GLU A 460 -15.23 -25.80 -3.25
N PHE A 461 -15.31 -26.93 -3.93
CA PHE A 461 -14.17 -27.52 -4.65
C PHE A 461 -13.69 -26.62 -5.80
N THR A 462 -14.61 -26.09 -6.61
CA THR A 462 -14.29 -25.20 -7.73
C THR A 462 -13.67 -23.88 -7.25
N ALA A 463 -14.19 -23.34 -6.14
CA ALA A 463 -13.64 -22.17 -5.49
C ALA A 463 -12.23 -22.42 -4.95
N TRP A 464 -11.98 -23.57 -4.34
CA TRP A 464 -10.64 -23.97 -3.88
C TRP A 464 -9.64 -24.08 -5.05
N GLU A 465 -10.00 -24.75 -6.15
CA GLU A 465 -9.11 -24.85 -7.32
C GLU A 465 -8.76 -23.47 -7.90
N SER A 466 -9.70 -22.52 -7.85
CA SER A 466 -9.44 -21.13 -8.24
C SER A 466 -8.41 -20.45 -7.33
N VAL A 467 -8.50 -20.63 -6.00
CA VAL A 467 -7.47 -20.15 -5.05
C VAL A 467 -6.12 -20.80 -5.33
N ARG A 468 -6.10 -22.12 -5.51
CA ARG A 468 -4.90 -22.89 -5.77
C ARG A 468 -4.21 -22.42 -7.05
N LYS A 469 -4.97 -22.07 -8.10
CA LYS A 469 -4.46 -21.47 -9.33
C LYS A 469 -3.80 -20.09 -9.08
N ILE A 470 -4.43 -19.23 -8.27
CA ILE A 470 -3.84 -17.92 -7.90
C ILE A 470 -2.51 -18.12 -7.17
N ILE A 471 -2.48 -18.98 -6.15
CA ILE A 471 -1.25 -19.23 -5.38
C ILE A 471 -0.14 -19.78 -6.29
N ASN A 472 -0.46 -20.79 -7.11
CA ASN A 472 0.51 -21.38 -8.03
C ASN A 472 1.02 -20.40 -9.10
N TYR A 473 0.18 -19.49 -9.59
CA TYR A 473 0.62 -18.42 -10.49
C TYR A 473 1.77 -17.61 -9.87
N TRP A 474 1.63 -17.19 -8.61
CA TRP A 474 2.65 -16.40 -7.91
C TRP A 474 3.88 -17.23 -7.51
N ILE A 475 3.74 -18.54 -7.32
CA ILE A 475 4.88 -19.42 -7.05
C ILE A 475 5.72 -19.66 -8.31
N THR A 476 5.04 -20.01 -9.42
CA THR A 476 5.68 -20.57 -10.62
C THR A 476 6.08 -19.53 -11.64
N THR A 477 5.50 -18.32 -11.61
CA THR A 477 5.84 -17.28 -12.59
C THR A 477 7.29 -16.79 -12.37
N PRO A 478 8.16 -16.83 -13.41
CA PRO A 478 9.59 -16.53 -13.24
C PRO A 478 9.89 -15.11 -12.75
N THR A 479 9.10 -14.13 -13.17
CA THR A 479 9.29 -12.71 -12.86
C THR A 479 8.91 -12.31 -11.43
N VAL A 480 8.35 -13.23 -10.64
CA VAL A 480 7.98 -12.97 -9.24
C VAL A 480 9.24 -12.87 -8.38
N CYS A 481 9.29 -11.87 -7.50
CA CYS A 481 10.41 -11.70 -6.59
C CYS A 481 10.48 -12.84 -5.56
N SER A 482 11.69 -13.14 -5.08
CA SER A 482 11.95 -14.29 -4.19
C SER A 482 11.12 -14.27 -2.91
N ASN A 483 10.94 -13.11 -2.29
CA ASN A 483 10.17 -12.95 -1.06
C ASN A 483 8.68 -13.30 -1.25
N VAL A 484 8.05 -12.78 -2.32
CA VAL A 484 6.66 -13.10 -2.66
C VAL A 484 6.51 -14.59 -2.94
N ARG A 485 7.42 -15.17 -3.72
CA ARG A 485 7.42 -16.60 -4.04
C ARG A 485 7.51 -17.44 -2.77
N ALA A 486 8.43 -17.11 -1.85
CA ALA A 486 8.61 -17.82 -0.60
C ALA A 486 7.36 -17.73 0.30
N CYS A 487 6.76 -16.55 0.42
CA CYS A 487 5.52 -16.35 1.18
C CYS A 487 4.34 -17.13 0.57
N ALA A 488 4.19 -17.13 -0.75
CA ALA A 488 3.15 -17.90 -1.45
C ALA A 488 3.34 -19.41 -1.30
N SER A 489 4.59 -19.90 -1.38
CA SER A 489 4.92 -21.31 -1.14
C SER A 489 4.63 -21.73 0.30
N GLN A 490 4.94 -20.87 1.28
CA GLN A 490 4.59 -21.14 2.68
C GLN A 490 3.07 -21.22 2.85
N LEU A 491 2.31 -20.33 2.20
CA LEU A 491 0.85 -20.38 2.22
C LEU A 491 0.33 -21.69 1.65
N LEU A 492 0.87 -22.17 0.52
CA LEU A 492 0.48 -23.45 -0.06
C LEU A 492 0.78 -24.63 0.89
N SER A 493 1.92 -24.62 1.58
CA SER A 493 2.31 -25.70 2.50
C SER A 493 1.45 -25.85 3.76
N ILE A 494 0.65 -24.84 4.13
CA ILE A 494 -0.30 -24.95 5.25
C ILE A 494 -1.70 -25.41 4.79
N LEU A 495 -1.86 -25.64 3.48
CA LEU A 495 -3.09 -26.04 2.80
C LEU A 495 -2.98 -27.46 2.21
N GLU A 496 -1.80 -27.84 1.73
CA GLU A 496 -1.44 -29.19 1.25
C GLU A 496 -0.62 -29.94 2.30
#